data_AF-A0A7J3DNY4-F1
#
_entry.id   AF-A0A7J3DNY4-F1
#
_cell.length_a   1.000
_cell.length_b   1.000
_cell.length_c   1.000
_cell.angle_alpha   90.00
_cell.angle_beta   90.00
_cell.angle_gamma   90.00
#
_symmetry.space_group_name_H-M   'P 1'
#
loop_
_entity.id
_entity.type
_entity.pdbx_description
1 polymer ?
#
loop_
_entity_poly.entity_id
_entity_poly.type
_entity_poly.pdbx_seq_one_letter_code
_entity_poly.pdbx_strand_id
1 'polypeptide(L)'
;MMKIWQKITIILLLNLAFLPFSFPKAGLVIEPTCYDECSYYGQPCPNGGTCGNYDSDPCLECPTISCTNECSYIGQRTCYGLNYYKVCGNYDSDSCLEWSSPQYCGAGYICQNGNCVPSVTCTDECSYYGQTEYRCSGNYVQKRVCGDYDSDPCLEWSSWQNVENCDLRD
;
A
#
# COMPACT_ATOMS: atom_id res chain seq x y z
N MET A 1 84.29 -14.31 -37.45
CA MET A 1 84.81 -14.89 -38.72
C MET A 1 83.67 -14.90 -39.73
N MET A 2 83.85 -14.19 -40.85
CA MET A 2 83.01 -14.27 -42.05
C MET A 2 82.96 -15.70 -42.59
N LYS A 3 81.80 -16.10 -43.13
CA LYS A 3 81.72 -16.82 -44.41
C LYS A 3 80.28 -16.82 -44.95
N ILE A 4 80.12 -16.09 -46.04
CA ILE A 4 78.98 -16.02 -46.96
C ILE A 4 79.28 -17.00 -48.09
N TRP A 5 78.43 -17.99 -48.40
CA TRP A 5 78.24 -18.75 -49.66
C TRP A 5 77.05 -19.71 -49.34
N GLN A 6 76.02 -20.02 -50.12
CA GLN A 6 75.78 -19.96 -51.56
C GLN A 6 74.28 -20.26 -51.81
N LYS A 7 73.74 -19.72 -52.90
CA LYS A 7 72.37 -19.90 -53.38
C LYS A 7 72.05 -21.38 -53.70
N ILE A 8 70.87 -21.86 -53.32
CA ILE A 8 70.18 -22.93 -54.06
C ILE A 8 68.72 -22.50 -54.27
N THR A 9 68.41 -22.25 -55.53
CA THR A 9 67.07 -21.99 -56.06
C THR A 9 66.37 -23.34 -56.25
N ILE A 10 65.27 -23.60 -55.54
CA ILE A 10 64.28 -24.59 -55.97
C ILE A 10 62.90 -23.95 -55.81
N ILE A 11 62.37 -23.52 -56.95
CA ILE A 11 60.96 -23.23 -57.13
C ILE A 11 60.27 -24.60 -57.21
N LEU A 12 59.48 -24.96 -56.20
CA LEU A 12 58.51 -26.03 -56.33
C LEU A 12 57.16 -25.51 -55.83
N LEU A 13 56.32 -25.15 -56.80
CA LEU A 13 54.91 -24.89 -56.61
C LEU A 13 54.22 -26.18 -56.14
N LEU A 14 53.76 -26.21 -54.89
CA LEU A 14 52.68 -27.10 -54.49
C LEU A 14 51.65 -26.31 -53.70
N ASN A 15 50.54 -26.07 -54.39
CA ASN A 15 49.22 -25.79 -53.85
C ASN A 15 48.95 -26.66 -52.62
N LEU A 16 48.95 -26.05 -51.44
CA LEU A 16 48.29 -26.61 -50.27
C LEU A 16 47.37 -25.54 -49.71
N ALA A 17 46.09 -25.87 -49.80
CA ALA A 17 44.94 -25.04 -49.50
C ALA A 17 45.10 -24.23 -48.21
N PHE A 18 44.62 -22.99 -48.27
CA PHE A 18 44.24 -22.22 -47.09
C PHE A 18 43.28 -23.06 -46.26
N LEU A 19 43.78 -23.67 -45.19
CA LEU A 19 42.92 -24.07 -44.08
C LEU A 19 42.51 -22.74 -43.40
N PRO A 20 41.22 -22.44 -43.28
CA PRO A 20 40.81 -21.36 -42.42
C PRO A 20 41.22 -21.77 -41.01
N PHE A 21 42.20 -21.06 -40.44
CA PHE A 21 42.36 -21.07 -38.99
C PHE A 21 41.05 -20.55 -38.41
N SER A 22 40.19 -21.47 -38.00
CA SER A 22 39.10 -21.19 -37.09
C SER A 22 39.71 -20.52 -35.88
N PHE A 23 39.45 -19.24 -35.72
CA PHE A 23 39.42 -18.64 -34.40
C PHE A 23 38.57 -19.55 -33.52
N PRO A 24 38.99 -19.92 -32.30
CA PRO A 24 38.03 -20.45 -31.36
C PRO A 24 36.95 -19.36 -31.24
N LYS A 25 35.75 -19.69 -31.70
CA LYS A 25 34.56 -18.93 -31.38
C LYS A 25 34.60 -18.82 -29.86
N ALA A 26 34.70 -17.60 -29.34
CA ALA A 26 34.35 -17.34 -27.95
C ALA A 26 32.91 -17.80 -27.82
N GLY A 27 32.78 -19.05 -27.40
CA GLY A 27 31.62 -19.88 -27.54
C GLY A 27 31.48 -20.63 -26.24
N LEU A 28 31.18 -19.86 -25.21
CA LEU A 28 30.12 -20.21 -24.29
C LEU A 28 29.65 -18.93 -23.62
N VAL A 29 28.88 -18.12 -24.36
CA VAL A 29 27.72 -17.53 -23.69
C VAL A 29 26.87 -18.76 -23.40
N ILE A 30 26.93 -19.26 -22.17
CA ILE A 30 25.82 -20.04 -21.64
C ILE A 30 24.72 -18.98 -21.64
N GLU A 31 23.92 -18.92 -22.71
CA GLU A 31 22.66 -18.20 -22.60
C GLU A 31 21.98 -18.81 -21.39
N PRO A 32 21.60 -18.00 -20.38
CA PRO A 32 20.98 -18.57 -19.21
C PRO A 32 19.78 -19.33 -19.74
N THR A 33 19.68 -20.61 -19.39
CA THR A 33 18.58 -21.48 -19.82
C THR A 33 17.25 -21.08 -19.19
N CYS A 34 17.19 -19.91 -18.58
CA CYS A 34 16.09 -19.34 -17.84
C CYS A 34 15.82 -17.93 -18.38
N TYR A 35 14.55 -17.54 -18.34
CA TYR A 35 14.07 -16.24 -18.76
C TYR A 35 13.77 -15.44 -17.49
N ASP A 36 14.44 -14.29 -17.32
CA ASP A 36 14.21 -13.43 -16.16
C ASP A 36 12.75 -12.94 -16.16
N GLU A 37 12.00 -13.26 -15.10
CA GLU A 37 10.64 -12.76 -14.90
C GLU A 37 10.64 -11.31 -14.41
N CYS A 38 11.80 -10.81 -13.98
CA CYS A 38 11.96 -9.49 -13.39
C CYS A 38 13.31 -8.86 -13.69
N SER A 39 13.37 -7.52 -13.64
CA SER A 39 14.52 -6.75 -14.15
C SER A 39 15.62 -6.48 -13.11
N TYR A 40 15.31 -6.53 -11.81
CA TYR A 40 16.26 -6.27 -10.72
C TYR A 40 15.81 -6.84 -9.37
N TYR A 41 16.75 -7.18 -8.48
CA TYR A 41 16.48 -7.62 -7.11
C TYR A 41 15.60 -6.62 -6.35
N GLY A 42 14.52 -7.10 -5.73
CA GLY A 42 13.58 -6.26 -5.00
C GLY A 42 12.46 -5.65 -5.85
N GLN A 43 12.44 -5.88 -7.16
CA GLN A 43 11.29 -5.50 -8.01
C GLN A 43 10.00 -6.15 -7.45
N PRO A 44 8.90 -5.40 -7.26
CA PRO A 44 7.62 -5.99 -6.88
C PRO A 44 7.12 -6.98 -7.93
N CYS A 45 6.66 -8.14 -7.47
CA CYS A 45 6.14 -9.18 -8.35
C CYS A 45 4.62 -9.05 -8.57
N PRO A 46 4.09 -9.42 -9.76
CA PRO A 46 2.66 -9.28 -10.06
C PRO A 46 1.73 -10.06 -9.12
N ASN A 47 2.19 -11.20 -8.60
CA ASN A 47 1.44 -12.05 -7.68
C ASN A 47 1.89 -11.87 -6.22
N GLY A 48 2.57 -10.75 -5.94
CA GLY A 48 3.23 -10.49 -4.67
C GLY A 48 4.63 -11.09 -4.58
N GLY A 49 5.37 -10.59 -3.58
CA GLY A 49 6.75 -10.91 -3.28
C GLY A 49 7.69 -9.89 -3.90
N THR A 50 8.97 -10.12 -3.68
CA THR A 50 10.04 -9.33 -4.30
C THR A 50 10.87 -10.22 -5.20
N CYS A 51 11.22 -9.72 -6.37
CA CYS A 51 12.13 -10.38 -7.30
C CYS A 51 13.44 -10.77 -6.63
N GLY A 52 13.86 -12.01 -6.84
CA GLY A 52 15.05 -12.59 -6.24
C GLY A 52 15.52 -13.81 -7.00
N ASN A 53 16.46 -14.54 -6.42
CA ASN A 53 16.90 -15.84 -6.91
C ASN A 53 16.50 -16.85 -5.85
N TYR A 54 15.45 -17.61 -6.11
CA TYR A 54 14.79 -18.49 -5.14
C TYR A 54 15.13 -19.98 -5.37
N ASP A 55 15.81 -20.29 -6.46
CA ASP A 55 16.35 -21.60 -6.76
C ASP A 55 17.89 -21.58 -6.88
N SER A 56 18.47 -22.52 -7.63
CA SER A 56 19.93 -22.62 -7.81
C SER A 56 20.38 -22.21 -9.21
N ASP A 57 19.51 -21.57 -9.98
CA ASP A 57 19.81 -21.03 -11.29
C ASP A 57 20.28 -19.56 -11.20
N PRO A 58 20.86 -18.97 -12.26
CA PRO A 58 21.40 -17.62 -12.21
C PRO A 58 20.37 -16.50 -12.46
N CYS A 59 19.11 -16.82 -12.74
CA CYS A 59 18.07 -15.88 -13.14
C CYS A 59 17.33 -15.25 -11.96
N LEU A 60 16.65 -14.15 -12.27
CA LEU A 60 15.76 -13.44 -11.38
C LEU A 60 14.31 -13.85 -11.62
N GLU A 61 13.66 -14.30 -10.55
CA GLU A 61 12.32 -14.86 -10.58
C GLU A 61 11.41 -14.26 -9.50
N CYS A 62 10.11 -14.40 -9.73
CA CYS A 62 9.09 -14.07 -8.75
C CYS A 62 8.74 -15.31 -7.92
N PRO A 63 8.71 -15.21 -6.57
CA PRO A 63 8.39 -16.36 -5.76
C PRO A 63 6.95 -16.82 -6.00
N THR A 64 6.74 -18.12 -6.13
CA THR A 64 5.38 -18.67 -6.18
C THR A 64 4.78 -18.66 -4.77
N ILE A 65 4.05 -17.61 -4.42
CA ILE A 65 3.35 -17.51 -3.15
C ILE A 65 1.95 -18.10 -3.31
N SER A 66 1.70 -19.25 -2.69
CA SER A 66 0.35 -19.81 -2.61
C SER A 66 -0.36 -19.25 -1.37
N CYS A 67 -1.45 -18.53 -1.58
CA CYS A 67 -2.29 -17.97 -0.53
C CYS A 67 -3.78 -18.30 -0.81
N THR A 68 -4.67 -17.94 0.12
CA THR A 68 -6.12 -18.07 -0.07
C THR A 68 -6.81 -16.80 0.39
N ASN A 69 -7.68 -16.24 -0.45
CA ASN A 69 -8.44 -15.04 -0.12
C ASN A 69 -9.27 -15.22 1.16
N GLU A 70 -9.12 -14.29 2.11
CA GLU A 70 -9.96 -14.18 3.31
C GLU A 70 -11.31 -13.50 3.02
N CYS A 71 -11.41 -12.79 1.89
CA CYS A 71 -12.57 -12.02 1.48
C CYS A 71 -12.77 -12.03 -0.06
N SER A 72 -13.96 -11.67 -0.52
CA SER A 72 -14.41 -11.97 -1.89
C SER A 72 -14.02 -10.92 -2.93
N TYR A 73 -13.92 -9.64 -2.54
CA TYR A 73 -13.61 -8.54 -3.45
C TYR A 73 -13.06 -7.31 -2.70
N ILE A 74 -12.17 -6.56 -3.35
CA ILE A 74 -11.59 -5.32 -2.80
C ILE A 74 -12.71 -4.34 -2.40
N GLY A 75 -12.60 -3.79 -1.19
CA GLY A 75 -13.58 -2.85 -0.63
C GLY A 75 -14.76 -3.51 0.06
N GLN A 76 -14.89 -4.84 0.04
CA GLN A 76 -15.85 -5.54 0.90
C GLN A 76 -15.63 -5.14 2.36
N ARG A 77 -16.70 -4.92 3.11
CA ARG A 77 -16.62 -4.58 4.55
C ARG A 77 -17.23 -5.68 5.40
N THR A 78 -16.69 -5.86 6.59
CA THR A 78 -17.26 -6.74 7.62
C THR A 78 -17.14 -6.10 9.00
N CYS A 79 -18.01 -6.50 9.92
CA CYS A 79 -17.90 -6.06 11.31
C CYS A 79 -16.88 -6.89 12.07
N TYR A 80 -16.14 -6.22 12.94
CA TYR A 80 -15.21 -6.81 13.90
C TYR A 80 -15.63 -6.37 15.30
N GLY A 81 -16.40 -7.21 15.99
CA GLY A 81 -17.05 -6.81 17.24
C GLY A 81 -18.11 -5.72 17.02
N LEU A 82 -18.43 -4.98 18.08
CA LEU A 82 -19.53 -4.02 18.09
C LEU A 82 -19.20 -2.67 17.43
N ASN A 83 -17.99 -2.15 17.62
CA ASN A 83 -17.67 -0.76 17.24
C ASN A 83 -16.55 -0.66 16.19
N TYR A 84 -16.17 -1.77 15.55
CA TYR A 84 -15.14 -1.78 14.53
C TYR A 84 -15.59 -2.50 13.28
N TYR A 85 -15.03 -2.10 12.15
CA TYR A 85 -15.17 -2.78 10.87
C TYR A 85 -13.79 -3.07 10.27
N LYS A 86 -13.73 -3.99 9.31
CA LYS A 86 -12.56 -4.24 8.47
C LYS A 86 -12.92 -4.05 7.01
N VAL A 87 -11.93 -3.71 6.19
CA VAL A 87 -12.06 -3.51 4.74
C VAL A 87 -11.19 -4.53 4.03
N CYS A 88 -11.74 -5.22 3.04
CA CYS A 88 -11.04 -6.19 2.21
C CYS A 88 -10.11 -5.47 1.22
N GLY A 89 -8.88 -5.94 1.10
CA GLY A 89 -7.84 -5.41 0.22
C GLY A 89 -6.63 -6.32 0.27
N ASN A 90 -5.54 -5.95 -0.41
CA ASN A 90 -4.26 -6.63 -0.24
C ASN A 90 -3.40 -5.82 0.73
N TYR A 91 -3.05 -6.40 1.87
CA TYR A 91 -2.36 -5.70 2.96
C TYR A 91 -0.96 -6.24 3.26
N ASP A 92 -0.49 -7.22 2.50
CA ASP A 92 0.86 -7.75 2.62
C ASP A 92 1.57 -7.82 1.26
N SER A 93 2.42 -8.83 1.06
CA SER A 93 3.24 -8.99 -0.13
C SER A 93 2.82 -10.20 -0.93
N ASP A 94 1.61 -10.73 -0.82
CA ASP A 94 1.11 -11.73 -1.75
C ASP A 94 0.06 -11.14 -2.72
N SER A 95 -0.74 -11.96 -3.41
CA SER A 95 -1.79 -11.49 -4.32
C SER A 95 -3.21 -11.73 -3.83
N CYS A 96 -3.34 -12.31 -2.63
CA CYS A 96 -4.61 -12.58 -2.03
C CYS A 96 -5.24 -11.31 -1.46
N LEU A 97 -6.50 -11.45 -1.06
CA LEU A 97 -7.25 -10.42 -0.37
C LEU A 97 -7.39 -10.80 1.10
N GLU A 98 -7.02 -9.86 1.97
CA GLU A 98 -7.07 -9.97 3.42
C GLU A 98 -8.00 -8.91 4.01
N TRP A 99 -8.40 -9.13 5.26
CA TRP A 99 -9.06 -8.09 6.03
C TRP A 99 -8.06 -7.11 6.64
N SER A 100 -8.34 -5.81 6.49
CA SER A 100 -7.54 -4.75 7.14
C SER A 100 -7.42 -4.90 8.66
N SER A 101 -6.53 -4.11 9.27
CA SER A 101 -6.65 -3.81 10.69
C SER A 101 -8.05 -3.26 11.02
N PRO A 102 -8.65 -3.59 12.19
CA PRO A 102 -9.93 -3.04 12.60
C PRO A 102 -9.92 -1.50 12.61
N GLN A 103 -10.94 -0.89 12.00
CA GLN A 103 -11.17 0.55 11.97
C GLN A 103 -12.33 0.88 12.91
N TYR A 104 -12.12 1.84 13.82
CA TYR A 104 -13.12 2.26 14.80
C TYR A 104 -14.24 3.07 14.14
N CYS A 105 -15.49 2.78 14.48
CA CYS A 105 -16.65 3.48 13.95
C CYS A 105 -16.85 4.90 14.50
N GLY A 106 -16.14 5.27 15.58
CA GLY A 106 -16.36 6.52 16.30
C GLY A 106 -17.26 6.37 17.53
N ALA A 107 -17.23 7.37 18.40
CA ALA A 107 -18.13 7.44 19.55
C ALA A 107 -19.59 7.53 19.06
N GLY A 108 -20.52 6.85 19.72
CA GLY A 108 -21.93 6.83 19.33
C GLY A 108 -22.27 5.96 18.11
N TYR A 109 -21.31 5.27 17.47
CA TYR A 109 -21.57 4.40 16.31
C TYR A 109 -21.26 2.93 16.60
N ILE A 110 -22.10 2.03 16.10
CA ILE A 110 -21.90 0.59 16.06
C ILE A 110 -21.69 0.11 14.62
N CYS A 111 -20.97 -0.98 14.44
CA CYS A 111 -20.87 -1.66 13.16
C CYS A 111 -22.10 -2.55 12.96
N GLN A 112 -22.82 -2.32 11.86
CA GLN A 112 -23.90 -3.15 11.38
C GLN A 112 -23.69 -3.44 9.90
N ASN A 113 -23.62 -4.73 9.53
CA ASN A 113 -23.41 -5.17 8.14
C ASN A 113 -22.21 -4.50 7.44
N GLY A 114 -21.10 -4.32 8.18
CA GLY A 114 -19.88 -3.68 7.68
C GLY A 114 -19.92 -2.16 7.61
N ASN A 115 -20.99 -1.51 8.08
CA ASN A 115 -21.16 -0.06 8.07
C ASN A 115 -21.30 0.49 9.49
N CYS A 116 -20.79 1.70 9.72
CA CYS A 116 -20.96 2.40 10.98
C CYS A 116 -22.32 3.10 10.97
N VAL A 117 -23.19 2.71 11.90
CA VAL A 117 -24.54 3.26 12.08
C VAL A 117 -24.67 3.81 13.50
N PRO A 118 -25.47 4.87 13.72
CA PRO A 118 -25.73 5.38 15.06
C PRO A 118 -26.18 4.27 16.02
N SER A 119 -25.58 4.21 17.21
CA SER A 119 -25.97 3.26 18.27
C SER A 119 -27.32 3.61 18.89
N VAL A 120 -27.72 4.88 18.75
CA VAL A 120 -28.97 5.43 19.26
C VAL A 120 -29.67 6.15 18.12
N THR A 121 -31.00 6.05 18.08
CA THR A 121 -31.83 6.94 17.25
C THR A 121 -32.10 8.21 18.06
N CYS A 122 -31.37 9.28 17.76
CA CYS A 122 -31.56 10.61 18.35
C CYS A 122 -31.92 11.61 17.25
N THR A 123 -32.21 12.86 17.61
CA THR A 123 -32.46 13.95 16.67
C THR A 123 -31.71 15.17 17.18
N ASP A 124 -30.97 15.83 16.29
CA ASP A 124 -30.22 17.03 16.64
C ASP A 124 -31.14 18.11 17.25
N GLU A 125 -30.76 18.59 18.43
CA GLU A 125 -31.42 19.74 19.08
C GLU A 125 -30.95 21.09 18.48
N CYS A 126 -29.86 21.06 17.70
CA CYS A 126 -29.20 22.21 17.12
C CYS A 126 -28.55 21.89 15.76
N SER A 127 -28.30 22.89 14.92
CA SER A 127 -28.06 22.68 13.48
C SER A 127 -26.61 22.37 13.09
N TYR A 128 -25.62 22.82 13.87
CA TYR A 128 -24.21 22.59 13.59
C TYR A 128 -23.34 22.80 14.84
N TYR A 129 -22.21 22.08 14.91
CA TYR A 129 -21.26 22.17 16.02
C TYR A 129 -20.80 23.61 16.26
N GLY A 130 -20.86 24.06 17.52
CA GLY A 130 -20.48 25.41 17.91
C GLY A 130 -21.55 26.47 17.66
N GLN A 131 -22.74 26.13 17.14
CA GLN A 131 -23.87 27.05 17.10
C GLN A 131 -24.13 27.62 18.51
N THR A 132 -24.39 28.92 18.59
CA THR A 132 -24.64 29.58 19.88
C THR A 132 -26.04 30.13 19.95
N GLU A 133 -26.67 30.00 21.11
CA GLU A 133 -27.92 30.68 21.42
C GLU A 133 -27.74 31.60 22.62
N TYR A 134 -28.42 32.74 22.58
CA TYR A 134 -28.44 33.74 23.63
C TYR A 134 -29.86 33.96 24.11
N ARG A 135 -30.02 34.16 25.42
CA ARG A 135 -31.28 34.62 26.00
C ARG A 135 -31.05 35.57 27.16
N CYS A 136 -32.08 36.33 27.51
CA CYS A 136 -32.11 37.10 28.76
C CYS A 136 -32.83 36.28 29.84
N SER A 137 -32.27 36.20 31.04
CA SER A 137 -32.92 35.59 32.21
C SER A 137 -32.56 36.39 33.47
N GLY A 138 -33.55 37.08 34.05
CA GLY A 138 -33.30 38.09 35.08
C GLY A 138 -32.40 39.21 34.52
N ASN A 139 -31.36 39.57 35.27
CA ASN A 139 -30.37 40.58 34.86
C ASN A 139 -29.17 40.00 34.09
N TYR A 140 -29.22 38.72 33.69
CA TYR A 140 -28.13 38.06 32.98
C TYR A 140 -28.45 37.82 31.51
N VAL A 141 -27.45 38.06 30.67
CA VAL A 141 -27.37 37.45 29.34
C VAL A 141 -26.78 36.06 29.54
N GLN A 142 -27.52 35.05 29.09
CA GLN A 142 -27.08 33.66 29.11
C GLN A 142 -26.72 33.20 27.71
N LYS A 143 -25.72 32.33 27.62
CA LYS A 143 -25.26 31.69 26.39
C LYS A 143 -25.26 30.17 26.58
N ARG A 144 -25.63 29.45 25.53
CA ARG A 144 -25.35 28.02 25.39
C ARG A 144 -24.74 27.73 24.03
N VAL A 145 -24.02 26.60 23.93
CA VAL A 145 -23.27 26.20 22.73
C VAL A 145 -23.69 24.79 22.34
N CYS A 146 -23.98 24.60 21.06
CA CYS A 146 -24.27 23.32 20.44
C CYS A 146 -23.00 22.47 20.34
N GLY A 147 -23.07 21.19 20.69
CA GLY A 147 -21.97 20.24 20.67
C GLY A 147 -22.46 18.83 20.97
N ASP A 148 -21.54 17.90 21.18
CA ASP A 148 -21.82 16.56 21.69
C ASP A 148 -21.44 16.53 23.18
N TYR A 149 -22.43 16.38 24.07
CA TYR A 149 -22.24 16.45 25.52
C TYR A 149 -22.49 15.12 26.24
N ASP A 150 -23.03 14.10 25.57
CA ASP A 150 -23.29 12.78 26.13
C ASP A 150 -22.67 11.62 25.32
N SER A 151 -21.81 11.95 24.35
CA SER A 151 -21.02 11.03 23.51
C SER A 151 -21.87 10.17 22.58
N ASP A 152 -22.94 10.75 22.04
CA ASP A 152 -23.78 10.15 21.02
C ASP A 152 -23.65 10.90 19.66
N PRO A 153 -24.22 10.36 18.55
CA PRO A 153 -24.05 10.95 17.22
C PRO A 153 -24.78 12.26 16.96
N CYS A 154 -25.68 12.68 17.84
CA CYS A 154 -26.48 13.88 17.66
C CYS A 154 -25.81 15.10 18.31
N LEU A 155 -26.36 16.28 18.01
CA LEU A 155 -25.94 17.53 18.62
C LEU A 155 -26.96 18.00 19.66
N GLU A 156 -26.47 18.33 20.85
CA GLU A 156 -27.26 18.88 21.96
C GLU A 156 -26.78 20.26 22.37
N TRP A 157 -27.65 20.95 23.09
CA TRP A 157 -27.30 22.19 23.74
C TRP A 157 -26.56 21.96 25.05
N SER A 158 -25.47 22.72 25.27
CA SER A 158 -24.89 22.84 26.61
C SER A 158 -25.90 23.39 27.62
N SER A 159 -25.59 23.22 28.90
CA SER A 159 -26.25 24.00 29.95
C SER A 159 -26.08 25.51 29.71
N TRP A 160 -27.08 26.29 30.13
CA TRP A 160 -27.03 27.75 30.06
C TRP A 160 -25.96 28.30 31.00
N GLN A 161 -25.08 29.15 30.48
CA GLN A 161 -24.03 29.83 31.24
C GLN A 161 -24.26 31.35 31.23
N ASN A 162 -24.06 32.01 32.36
CA ASN A 162 -24.12 33.47 32.44
C ASN A 162 -22.84 34.06 31.82
N VAL A 163 -22.98 34.95 30.85
CA VAL A 163 -21.83 35.58 30.15
C VAL A 163 -21.73 37.07 30.39
N GLU A 164 -22.83 37.73 30.75
CA GLU A 164 -22.84 39.15 31.05
C GLU A 164 -23.93 39.48 32.07
N ASN A 165 -23.60 40.33 33.05
CA ASN A 165 -24.58 40.95 33.94
C ASN A 165 -24.94 42.34 33.40
N CYS A 166 -26.23 42.57 33.14
CA CYS A 166 -26.75 43.83 32.62
C CYS A 166 -26.71 44.96 33.66
N ASP A 167 -26.61 44.64 34.95
CA ASP A 167 -26.53 45.63 36.04
C ASP A 167 -25.16 46.33 36.15
N LEU A 168 -24.17 45.92 35.35
CA LEU A 168 -22.80 46.48 35.40
C LEU A 168 -22.49 47.43 34.22
N ARG A 169 -23.47 47.71 33.36
CA ARG A 169 -23.36 48.71 32.30
C ARG A 169 -24.08 49.99 32.72
N ASP A 170 -23.47 50.71 33.66
CA ASP A 170 -23.79 52.13 33.92
C ASP A 170 -23.09 53.04 32.89
#